data_AF-A0A523TJJ5-F1
#
_entry.id   AF-A0A523TJJ5-F1
#
_cell.length_a   1.000
_cell.length_b   1.000
_cell.length_c   1.000
_cell.angle_alpha   90.00
_cell.angle_beta   90.00
_cell.angle_gamma   90.00
#
_symmetry.space_group_name_H-M   'P 1'
#
loop_
_entity.id
_entity.type
_entity.pdbx_description
1 polymer ?
#
loop_
_entity_poly.entity_id
_entity_poly.type
_entity_poly.pdbx_seq_one_letter_code
_entity_poly.pdbx_strand_id
1 'polypeptide(L)'
;MNLLLIFISATVVNNFVLTYFLGICPFLGVTGRLKSALGMGLATTFVMTLTGGITWIVYRLILVRFGVPFLQYVAYILVIASLVQIIEMFIRKTNPSLYRALGIYLPLITTNCAILGLALFA
;
A
#
# COMPACT_ATOMS: atom_id res chain seq x y z
N MET A 1 19.77 -18.29 -17.28
CA MET A 1 18.93 -17.78 -16.17
C MET A 1 17.72 -17.09 -16.79
N ASN A 2 16.58 -17.79 -16.90
CA ASN A 2 15.45 -17.32 -17.72
C ASN A 2 14.71 -16.17 -17.01
N LEU A 3 14.83 -14.93 -17.49
CA LEU A 3 14.05 -13.77 -17.02
C LEU A 3 12.54 -14.07 -16.96
N LEU A 4 12.06 -14.89 -17.90
CA LEU A 4 10.68 -15.33 -18.00
C LEU A 4 10.23 -16.13 -16.77
N LEU A 5 11.14 -16.93 -16.19
CA LEU A 5 10.91 -17.71 -14.97
C LEU A 5 10.88 -16.82 -13.73
N ILE A 6 11.72 -15.77 -13.68
CA ILE A 6 11.70 -14.76 -12.60
C ILE A 6 10.39 -13.96 -12.65
N PHE A 7 9.95 -13.57 -13.85
CA PHE A 7 8.71 -12.82 -14.03
C PHE A 7 7.48 -13.64 -13.57
N ILE A 8 7.37 -14.89 -14.00
CA ILE A 8 6.27 -15.79 -13.58
C ILE A 8 6.32 -16.03 -12.06
N SER A 9 7.50 -16.23 -11.49
CA SER A 9 7.66 -16.41 -10.05
C SER A 9 7.22 -15.17 -9.26
N ALA A 10 7.59 -13.97 -9.73
CA ALA A 10 7.18 -12.72 -9.08
C ALA A 10 5.67 -12.46 -9.19
N THR A 11 5.06 -12.71 -10.35
CA THR A 11 3.65 -12.42 -10.59
C THR A 11 2.70 -13.44 -9.94
N VAL A 12 3.10 -14.72 -9.85
CA VAL A 12 2.21 -15.80 -9.40
C VAL A 12 2.60 -16.34 -8.02
N VAL A 13 3.88 -16.61 -7.78
CA VAL A 13 4.33 -17.32 -6.58
C VAL A 13 4.56 -16.38 -5.39
N ASN A 14 5.17 -15.23 -5.63
CA ASN A 14 5.50 -14.22 -4.59
C ASN A 14 4.48 -13.07 -4.51
N ASN A 15 3.29 -13.25 -5.08
CA ASN A 15 2.30 -12.19 -5.12
C ASN A 15 1.51 -12.10 -3.80
N PHE A 16 1.47 -10.90 -3.21
CA PHE A 16 0.75 -10.61 -1.97
C PHE A 16 -0.74 -11.01 -2.04
N VAL A 17 -1.38 -10.84 -3.20
CA VAL A 17 -2.82 -11.06 -3.35
C VAL A 17 -3.14 -12.55 -3.56
N LEU A 18 -2.34 -13.27 -4.35
CA LEU A 18 -2.60 -14.67 -4.72
C LEU A 18 -2.11 -15.68 -3.68
N THR A 19 -0.94 -15.43 -3.08
CA THR A 19 -0.29 -16.41 -2.18
C THR A 19 -0.58 -16.11 -0.71
N TYR A 20 -0.54 -14.83 -0.33
CA TYR A 20 -0.71 -14.41 1.07
C TYR A 20 -2.13 -13.95 1.39
N PHE A 21 -3.04 -13.87 0.40
CA PHE A 21 -4.42 -13.40 0.58
C PHE A 21 -4.52 -11.99 1.23
N LEU A 22 -3.53 -11.13 0.99
CA LEU A 22 -3.48 -9.76 1.51
C LEU A 22 -4.05 -8.77 0.47
N GLY A 23 -4.83 -7.78 0.94
CA GLY A 23 -5.33 -6.68 0.10
C GLY A 23 -6.58 -6.99 -0.73
N ILE A 24 -7.40 -7.93 -0.28
CA ILE A 24 -8.62 -8.37 -0.98
C ILE A 24 -9.74 -7.30 -0.94
N CYS A 25 -9.79 -6.47 0.11
CA CYS A 25 -10.83 -5.45 0.30
C CYS A 25 -10.93 -4.45 -0.87
N PRO A 26 -9.83 -3.79 -1.31
CA PRO A 26 -9.88 -2.92 -2.50
C PRO A 26 -10.06 -3.69 -3.81
N PHE A 27 -9.60 -4.94 -3.88
CA PHE A 27 -9.73 -5.78 -5.07
C PHE A 27 -11.20 -6.09 -5.39
N LEU A 28 -11.97 -6.49 -4.39
CA LEU A 28 -13.41 -6.76 -4.55
C LEU A 28 -14.22 -5.48 -4.79
N GLY A 29 -13.80 -4.35 -4.22
CA GLY A 29 -14.53 -3.09 -4.33
C GLY A 29 -14.47 -2.42 -5.71
N VAL A 30 -13.37 -2.60 -6.47
CA VAL A 30 -13.08 -1.76 -7.64
C VAL A 30 -12.99 -2.55 -8.96
N THR A 31 -13.17 -3.87 -8.91
CA THR A 31 -13.12 -4.78 -10.08
C THR A 31 -14.16 -4.46 -11.16
N GLY A 32 -15.30 -3.83 -10.80
CA GLY A 32 -16.37 -3.51 -11.76
C GLY A 32 -16.04 -2.39 -12.77
N ARG A 33 -14.96 -1.61 -12.59
CA ARG A 33 -14.59 -0.51 -13.51
C ARG A 33 -13.08 -0.46 -13.73
N LEU A 34 -12.63 -0.82 -14.94
CA LEU A 34 -11.21 -0.83 -15.33
C LEU A 34 -10.48 0.50 -15.06
N LYS A 35 -11.11 1.64 -15.38
CA LYS A 35 -10.51 2.97 -15.15
C LYS A 35 -10.26 3.24 -13.66
N SER A 36 -11.17 2.82 -12.78
CA SER A 36 -11.02 2.98 -11.33
C SER A 36 -9.99 1.99 -10.77
N ALA A 37 -9.97 0.76 -11.28
CA ALA A 37 -9.03 -0.28 -10.85
C ALA A 37 -7.58 0.11 -11.15
N LEU A 38 -7.32 0.67 -12.34
CA LEU A 38 -6.00 1.18 -12.72
C LEU A 38 -5.56 2.35 -11.84
N GLY A 39 -6.46 3.31 -11.59
CA GLY A 39 -6.18 4.44 -10.71
C GLY A 39 -5.87 4.01 -9.28
N MET A 40 -6.61 3.02 -8.77
CA MET A 40 -6.38 2.48 -7.43
C MET A 40 -5.08 1.70 -7.34
N GLY A 41 -4.76 0.85 -8.33
CA GLY A 41 -3.51 0.07 -8.35
C GLY A 41 -2.26 0.95 -8.44
N LEU A 42 -2.30 2.03 -9.25
CA LEU A 42 -1.20 3.00 -9.31
C LEU A 42 -1.05 3.77 -7.99
N ALA A 43 -2.16 4.16 -7.36
CA ALA A 43 -2.11 4.83 -6.07
C ALA A 43 -1.54 3.92 -4.96
N THR A 44 -1.99 2.68 -4.88
CA THR A 44 -1.54 1.74 -3.83
C THR A 44 -0.09 1.33 -4.02
N THR A 45 0.38 1.10 -5.25
CA THR A 45 1.79 0.81 -5.53
C THR A 45 2.70 1.98 -5.14
N PHE A 46 2.29 3.21 -5.43
CA PHE A 46 3.03 4.40 -5.01
C PHE A 46 3.08 4.57 -3.48
N VAL A 47 1.97 4.35 -2.77
CA VAL A 47 1.96 4.37 -1.29
C VAL A 47 2.87 3.27 -0.73
N MET A 48 2.81 2.09 -1.31
CA MET A 48 3.54 0.91 -0.84
C MET A 48 5.06 1.10 -0.97
N THR A 49 5.55 1.66 -2.08
CA THR A 49 6.98 1.95 -2.26
C THR A 49 7.49 3.00 -1.28
N LEU A 50 6.74 4.09 -1.07
CA LEU A 50 7.09 5.13 -0.11
C LEU A 50 7.04 4.63 1.33
N THR A 51 6.01 3.85 1.67
CA THR A 51 5.83 3.29 3.01
C THR A 51 7.01 2.40 3.36
N GLY A 52 7.40 1.45 2.49
CA GLY A 52 8.53 0.56 2.77
C GLY A 52 9.85 1.30 3.05
N GLY A 53 10.13 2.37 2.30
CA GLY A 53 11.31 3.20 2.55
C GLY A 53 11.25 3.95 3.88
N ILE A 54 10.11 4.57 4.20
CA ILE A 54 9.94 5.36 5.42
C ILE A 54 9.87 4.47 6.66
N THR A 55 9.20 3.32 6.59
CA THR A 55 9.10 2.38 7.73
C THR A 55 10.46 1.81 8.11
N TRP A 56 11.34 1.56 7.14
CA TRP A 56 12.71 1.15 7.42
C TRP A 56 13.50 2.22 8.20
N ILE A 57 13.37 3.49 7.79
CA ILE A 57 13.99 4.63 8.48
C ILE A 57 13.43 4.76 9.91
N VAL A 58 12.11 4.72 10.06
CA VAL A 58 11.42 4.82 11.37
C VAL A 58 11.83 3.67 12.29
N TYR A 59 11.89 2.45 11.77
CA TYR A 59 12.30 1.28 12.55
C TYR A 59 13.73 1.44 13.09
N ARG A 60 14.68 1.81 12.21
CA ARG A 60 16.10 1.94 12.56
C ARG A 60 16.40 3.14 13.45
N LEU A 61 15.83 4.32 13.17
CA LEU A 61 16.11 5.54 13.94
C LEU A 61 15.31 5.65 15.24
N ILE A 62 14.05 5.24 15.24
CA ILE A 62 13.15 5.45 16.38
C ILE A 62 13.06 4.16 17.20
N LEU A 63 12.65 3.06 16.58
CA LEU A 63 12.24 1.88 17.34
C LEU A 63 13.42 1.14 17.99
N VAL A 64 14.52 0.98 17.24
CA VAL A 64 15.75 0.37 17.75
C VAL A 64 16.47 1.27 18.76
N ARG A 65 16.42 2.59 18.57
CA ARG A 65 17.11 3.53 19.46
C ARG A 65 16.41 3.71 20.80
N PHE A 66 15.08 3.72 20.80
CA PHE A 66 14.27 3.86 22.02
C PHE A 66 13.95 2.51 22.69
N GLY A 67 14.28 1.38 22.07
CA GLY A 67 14.09 0.05 22.66
C GLY A 67 12.62 -0.36 22.82
N VAL A 68 11.73 0.16 21.99
CA VAL A 68 10.26 -0.04 22.08
C VAL A 68 9.69 -0.78 20.85
N PRO A 69 10.09 -2.03 20.60
CA PRO A 69 9.67 -2.77 19.40
C PRO A 69 8.15 -3.05 19.36
N PHE A 70 7.47 -3.06 20.50
CA PHE A 70 6.02 -3.30 20.59
C PHE A 70 5.18 -2.20 19.91
N LEU A 71 5.72 -0.99 19.74
CA LEU A 71 5.04 0.14 19.10
C LEU A 71 5.08 0.12 17.57
N GLN A 72 5.75 -0.87 16.95
CA GLN A 72 5.94 -0.95 15.50
C GLN A 72 4.63 -0.83 14.71
N TYR A 73 3.58 -1.55 15.12
CA TYR A 73 2.30 -1.57 14.42
C TYR A 73 1.65 -0.19 14.38
N VAL A 74 1.61 0.49 15.53
CA VAL A 74 1.02 1.83 15.65
C VAL A 74 1.82 2.83 14.84
N ALA A 75 3.15 2.77 14.92
CA ALA A 75 4.04 3.64 14.16
C ALA A 75 3.84 3.47 12.63
N TYR A 76 3.75 2.24 12.14
CA TYR A 76 3.55 1.97 10.72
C TYR A 76 2.17 2.44 10.24
N ILE A 77 1.11 2.21 11.02
CA ILE A 77 -0.23 2.71 10.68
C ILE A 77 -0.23 4.25 10.61
N LEU A 78 0.45 4.95 11.51
CA LEU A 78 0.56 6.41 11.48
C LEU A 78 1.30 6.91 10.24
N VAL A 79 2.40 6.25 9.86
CA VAL A 79 3.14 6.57 8.62
C VAL A 79 2.24 6.40 7.40
N ILE A 80 1.56 5.26 7.28
CA ILE A 80 0.65 4.99 6.17
C ILE A 80 -0.48 6.03 6.11
N ALA A 81 -1.12 6.32 7.25
CA ALA A 81 -2.21 7.30 7.33
C ALA A 81 -1.77 8.69 6.86
N SER A 82 -0.58 9.15 7.28
CA SER A 82 -0.04 10.45 6.86
C SER A 82 0.22 10.52 5.35
N LEU A 83 0.75 9.45 4.74
CA LEU A 83 1.03 9.37 3.31
C LEU A 83 -0.25 9.35 2.47
N VAL A 84 -1.24 8.57 2.89
CA VAL A 84 -2.52 8.48 2.18
C VAL A 84 -3.26 9.80 2.25
N GLN A 85 -3.21 10.51 3.38
CA GLN A 85 -3.79 11.85 3.53
C GLN A 85 -3.23 12.84 2.49
N ILE A 86 -1.91 12.79 2.25
CA ILE A 86 -1.25 13.62 1.24
C ILE A 86 -1.74 13.28 -0.16
N ILE A 87 -1.89 11.99 -0.46
CA ILE A 87 -2.38 11.51 -1.75
C ILE A 87 -3.84 11.87 -1.99
N GLU A 88 -4.67 11.84 -0.95
CA GLU A 88 -6.06 12.28 -1.03
C GLU A 88 -6.15 13.75 -1.46
N MET A 89 -5.36 14.61 -0.82
CA MET A 89 -5.27 16.03 -1.19
C MET A 89 -4.75 16.21 -2.62
N PHE A 90 -3.79 15.40 -3.06
CA PHE A 90 -3.25 15.45 -4.42
C PHE A 90 -4.28 15.02 -5.47
N ILE A 91 -4.97 13.88 -5.28
CA ILE A 91 -5.97 13.36 -6.22
C ILE A 91 -7.15 14.33 -6.36
N ARG A 92 -7.59 14.94 -5.25
CA ARG A 92 -8.66 15.94 -5.25
C ARG A 92 -8.32 17.15 -6.14
N LYS A 93 -7.05 17.54 -6.20
CA LYS A 93 -6.59 18.70 -6.99
C LYS A 93 -6.33 18.36 -8.46
N THR A 94 -5.78 17.19 -8.75
CA THR A 94 -5.37 16.83 -10.12
C THR A 94 -6.53 16.31 -10.97
N ASN A 95 -7.39 15.44 -10.41
CA ASN A 95 -8.46 14.77 -11.17
C ASN A 95 -9.75 14.58 -10.33
N PRO A 96 -10.68 15.57 -10.34
CA PRO A 96 -11.93 15.49 -9.58
C PRO A 96 -12.87 14.37 -10.06
N SER A 97 -12.76 13.94 -11.32
CA SER A 97 -13.50 12.79 -11.85
C SER A 97 -13.09 11.48 -11.18
N LEU A 98 -11.79 11.30 -10.94
CA LEU A 98 -11.24 10.13 -10.25
C LEU A 98 -11.56 10.18 -8.76
N TYR A 99 -11.48 11.36 -8.13
CA TYR A 99 -11.87 11.55 -6.74
C TYR A 99 -13.34 11.17 -6.48
N ARG A 100 -14.28 11.53 -7.38
CA ARG A 100 -15.68 11.10 -7.24
C ARG A 100 -15.89 9.60 -7.38
N ALA A 101 -15.09 8.93 -8.21
CA ALA A 101 -15.18 7.48 -8.41
C ALA A 101 -14.50 6.68 -7.29
N LEU A 102 -13.49 7.25 -6.64
CA LEU A 102 -12.60 6.56 -5.71
C LEU A 102 -12.70 7.06 -4.26
N GLY A 103 -13.42 8.16 -3.99
CA GLY A 103 -13.38 8.88 -2.71
C GLY A 103 -13.69 8.03 -1.47
N ILE A 104 -14.58 7.05 -1.58
CA ILE A 104 -14.91 6.12 -0.48
C ILE A 104 -13.79 5.08 -0.27
N TYR A 105 -13.04 4.77 -1.33
CA TYR A 105 -11.97 3.77 -1.33
C TYR A 105 -10.60 4.33 -0.96
N LEU A 106 -10.42 5.66 -0.94
CA LEU A 106 -9.15 6.29 -0.53
C LEU A 106 -8.79 5.98 0.93
N PRO A 107 -9.70 6.11 1.92
CA PRO A 107 -9.44 5.68 3.29
C PRO A 107 -9.14 4.18 3.39
N LEU A 108 -9.70 3.36 2.50
CA LEU A 108 -9.46 1.91 2.45
C LEU A 108 -8.00 1.55 2.09
N ILE A 109 -7.22 2.50 1.55
CA ILE A 109 -5.79 2.33 1.34
C ILE A 109 -5.04 2.30 2.67
N THR A 110 -5.47 3.09 3.67
CA THR A 110 -4.80 3.15 4.99
C THR A 110 -4.89 1.83 5.75
N THR A 111 -6.01 1.12 5.60
CA THR A 111 -6.28 -0.17 6.23
C THR A 111 -5.97 -1.34 5.31
N ASN A 112 -5.24 -1.11 4.22
CA ASN A 112 -4.91 -2.18 3.29
C ASN A 112 -3.86 -3.12 3.90
N CYS A 113 -4.28 -4.36 4.13
CA CYS A 113 -3.44 -5.41 4.70
C CYS A 113 -2.17 -5.68 3.89
N ALA A 114 -2.18 -5.47 2.57
CA ALA A 114 -0.99 -5.64 1.73
C ALA A 114 0.11 -4.60 2.04
N ILE A 115 -0.29 -3.36 2.33
CA ILE A 115 0.65 -2.27 2.65
C ILE A 115 1.24 -2.48 4.05
N LEU A 116 0.39 -2.84 5.01
CA LEU A 116 0.84 -3.17 6.36
C LEU A 116 1.74 -4.42 6.37
N GLY A 117 1.37 -5.46 5.62
CA GLY A 117 2.18 -6.67 5.47
C GLY A 117 3.54 -6.38 4.86
N LEU A 118 3.60 -5.54 3.82
CA LEU A 118 4.90 -5.10 3.27
C LEU A 118 5.71 -4.33 4.31
N ALA A 119 5.12 -3.41 5.06
CA ALA A 119 5.83 -2.67 6.12
C ALA A 119 6.37 -3.58 7.23
N LEU A 120 5.74 -4.73 7.47
CA LEU A 120 6.17 -5.70 8.48
C LEU A 120 7.25 -6.66 7.97
N PHE A 121 7.21 -7.01 6.67
CA PHE A 121 8.17 -7.92 6.04
C PHE A 121 9.41 -7.23 5.46
N ALA A 122 9.40 -5.89 5.37
CA ALA A 122 10.48 -5.05 4.82
C ALA A 122 11.57 -4.70 5.85
#